data_AF-A0A7I9XXX2-F1
#
_entry.id   AF-A0A7I9XXX2-F1
#
_cell.length_a   1.000
_cell.length_b   1.000
_cell.length_c   1.000
_cell.angle_alpha   90.00
_cell.angle_beta   90.00
_cell.angle_gamma   90.00
#
_symmetry.space_group_name_H-M   'P 1'
#
loop_
_entity.id
_entity.type
_entity.pdbx_description
1 polymer ?
#
loop_
_entity_poly.entity_id
_entity_poly.type
_entity_poly.pdbx_seq_one_letter_code
_entity_poly.pdbx_strand_id
1 'polypeptide(L)'
;MRPSDKAWIALGVALVAGVGAWDALCPRGETLSDASRRYTQTHPLLTYGVIGTVVGHLAGWLHPAVDPIHLTGAGIRWITRRFHRRSTRPACTPVRERRRSRPRRWPGSGWPAIWTPLP
;
A
#
# COMPACT_ATOMS: atom_id res chain seq x y z
N MET A 1 -14.42 -6.82 14.16
CA MET A 1 -14.06 -5.51 13.57
C MET A 1 -12.91 -5.70 12.60
N ARG A 2 -13.05 -5.20 11.37
CA ARG A 2 -12.00 -5.23 10.35
C ARG A 2 -10.84 -4.32 10.79
N PRO A 3 -9.60 -4.54 10.31
CA PRO A 3 -8.47 -3.64 10.58
C PRO A 3 -8.76 -2.17 10.20
N SER A 4 -9.55 -1.95 9.14
CA SER A 4 -10.05 -0.64 8.74
C SER A 4 -10.89 0.04 9.82
N ASP A 5 -11.79 -0.70 10.46
CA ASP A 5 -12.70 -0.17 11.46
C ASP A 5 -11.94 0.26 12.72
N LYS A 6 -10.90 -0.51 13.08
CA LYS A 6 -9.98 -0.17 14.18
C LYS A 6 -9.18 1.09 13.86
N ALA A 7 -8.62 1.18 12.65
CA ALA A 7 -7.88 2.35 12.20
C ALA A 7 -8.75 3.60 12.16
N TRP A 8 -10.01 3.46 11.72
CA TRP A 8 -11.00 4.54 11.70
C TRP A 8 -11.28 5.09 13.09
N ILE A 9 -11.54 4.22 14.07
CA ILE A 9 -11.78 4.64 15.46
C ILE A 9 -10.52 5.26 16.06
N ALA A 10 -9.35 4.64 15.86
CA ALA A 10 -8.09 5.18 16.37
C ALA A 10 -7.80 6.58 15.83
N LEU A 11 -8.07 6.82 14.55
CA LEU A 11 -7.93 8.14 13.94
C LEU A 11 -8.86 9.16 14.61
N GLY A 12 -10.13 8.81 14.82
CA GLY A 12 -11.09 9.68 15.51
C GLY A 12 -10.66 10.03 16.93
N VAL A 13 -10.22 9.03 17.71
CA VAL A 13 -9.74 9.23 19.09
C VAL A 13 -8.48 10.11 19.10
N ALA A 14 -7.52 9.84 18.22
CA ALA A 14 -6.29 10.62 18.12
C ALA A 14 -6.56 12.08 17.74
N LEU A 15 -7.51 12.32 16.83
CA LEU A 15 -7.92 13.66 16.44
C LEU A 15 -8.52 14.43 17.63
N VAL A 16 -9.49 13.84 18.33
CA VAL A 16 -10.14 14.48 19.49
C VAL A 16 -9.13 14.77 20.59
N ALA A 17 -8.27 13.79 20.90
CA ALA A 17 -7.24 13.95 21.92
C ALA A 17 -6.22 15.03 21.52
N GLY A 18 -5.79 15.05 20.25
CA GLY A 18 -4.85 16.05 19.74
C GLY A 18 -5.40 17.47 19.80
N VAL A 19 -6.65 17.67 19.35
CA VAL A 19 -7.32 18.97 19.42
C VAL A 19 -7.49 19.41 20.87
N GLY A 20 -8.01 18.52 21.74
CA GLY A 20 -8.24 18.85 23.15
C GLY A 20 -6.95 19.14 23.92
N ALA A 21 -5.88 18.37 23.67
CA ALA A 21 -4.57 18.62 24.28
C ALA A 21 -4.00 19.96 23.81
N TRP A 22 -4.10 20.28 22.52
CA TRP A 22 -3.60 21.55 21.99
C TRP A 22 -4.36 22.74 22.57
N ASP A 23 -5.70 22.70 22.59
CA ASP A 23 -6.53 23.77 23.14
C ASP A 23 -6.33 23.95 24.65
N ALA A 24 -6.00 22.89 25.39
CA ALA A 24 -5.72 22.97 26.82
C ALA A 24 -4.33 23.54 27.15
N LEU A 25 -3.34 23.32 26.27
CA LEU A 25 -1.94 23.68 26.51
C LEU A 25 -1.55 25.01 25.86
N CYS A 26 -2.30 25.51 24.88
CA CYS A 26 -1.95 26.72 24.16
C CYS A 26 -2.28 28.02 24.91
N PRO A 27 -1.52 29.10 24.66
CA PRO A 27 -1.88 30.45 25.09
C PRO A 27 -3.24 30.89 24.54
N ARG A 28 -3.93 31.77 25.27
CA ARG A 28 -5.22 32.34 24.83
C ARG A 28 -5.07 33.01 23.46
N GLY A 29 -5.97 32.68 22.54
CA GLY A 29 -5.93 33.16 21.16
C GLY A 29 -5.15 32.29 20.16
N GLU A 30 -4.39 31.30 20.63
CA GLU A 30 -3.68 30.33 19.78
C GLU A 30 -4.31 28.93 19.81
N THR A 31 -5.53 28.83 20.35
CA THR A 31 -6.30 27.58 20.31
C THR A 31 -6.60 27.21 18.86
N LEU A 32 -6.67 25.91 18.59
CA LEU A 32 -7.08 25.40 17.29
C LEU A 32 -8.52 25.85 16.97
N SER A 33 -9.35 25.93 18.00
CA SER A 33 -10.71 26.49 17.93
C SER A 33 -10.71 27.95 17.46
N ASP A 34 -9.87 28.81 18.03
CA ASP A 34 -9.76 30.22 17.63
C ASP A 34 -9.18 30.35 16.21
N ALA A 35 -8.16 29.56 15.89
CA ALA A 35 -7.59 29.51 14.56
C ALA A 35 -8.66 29.12 13.51
N SER A 36 -9.46 28.09 13.79
CA SER A 36 -10.54 27.66 12.89
C SER A 36 -11.56 28.78 12.64
N ARG A 37 -11.93 29.54 13.68
CA ARG A 37 -12.83 30.68 13.57
C ARG A 37 -12.23 31.80 12.72
N ARG A 38 -10.95 32.15 12.96
CA ARG A 38 -10.24 33.16 12.16
C ARG A 38 -10.20 32.78 10.69
N TYR A 39 -9.80 31.55 10.38
CA TYR A 39 -9.73 31.07 8.99
C TYR A 39 -11.08 31.06 8.30
N THR A 40 -12.15 30.70 9.01
CA THR A 40 -13.51 30.77 8.45
C THR A 40 -13.91 32.22 8.11
N GLN A 41 -13.45 33.20 8.89
CA GLN A 41 -13.75 34.62 8.66
C GLN A 41 -12.88 35.23 7.55
N THR A 42 -11.58 34.92 7.49
CA THR A 42 -10.66 35.49 6.50
C THR A 42 -10.69 34.76 5.15
N HIS A 43 -10.90 33.45 5.15
CA HIS A 43 -10.85 32.62 3.94
C HIS A 43 -12.05 31.65 3.85
N PRO A 44 -13.30 32.15 3.89
CA PRO A 44 -14.50 31.31 4.01
C PRO A 44 -14.62 30.27 2.89
N LEU A 45 -14.38 30.66 1.62
CA LEU A 45 -14.47 29.74 0.49
C LEU A 45 -13.46 28.59 0.60
N LEU A 46 -12.22 28.90 1.02
CA LEU A 46 -11.18 27.89 1.18
C LEU A 46 -11.49 26.97 2.35
N THR A 47 -11.87 27.52 3.51
CA THR A 47 -12.20 26.74 4.71
C THR A 47 -13.40 25.84 4.45
N TYR A 48 -14.51 26.36 3.93
CA TYR A 48 -15.68 25.55 3.60
C TYR A 48 -15.41 24.58 2.45
N GLY A 49 -14.55 24.92 1.50
CA GLY A 49 -14.11 24.00 0.45
C GLY A 49 -13.37 22.78 1.01
N VAL A 50 -12.43 23.00 1.94
CA VAL A 50 -11.70 21.92 2.62
C VAL A 50 -12.66 21.06 3.46
N ILE A 51 -13.51 21.69 4.28
CA ILE A 51 -14.49 20.97 5.11
C ILE A 51 -15.44 20.15 4.22
N GLY A 52 -16.02 20.78 3.20
CA GLY A 52 -16.94 20.14 2.27
C GLY A 52 -16.30 18.96 1.53
N THR A 53 -15.04 19.09 1.14
CA THR A 53 -14.28 18.00 0.51
C THR A 53 -14.11 16.82 1.46
N VAL A 54 -13.71 17.08 2.71
CA VAL A 54 -13.55 16.02 3.73
C VAL A 54 -14.88 15.35 4.02
N VAL A 55 -15.95 16.12 4.22
CA VAL A 55 -17.30 15.56 4.46
C VAL A 55 -17.77 14.74 3.27
N GLY A 56 -17.64 15.27 2.05
CA GLY A 56 -18.04 14.58 0.82
C GLY A 56 -17.26 13.28 0.59
N HIS A 57 -15.96 13.26 0.90
CA HIS A 57 -15.14 12.05 0.86
C HIS A 57 -15.64 11.01 1.87
N LEU A 58 -15.84 11.42 3.12
CA LEU A 58 -16.26 10.52 4.20
C LEU A 58 -17.68 9.98 4.02
N ALA A 59 -18.57 10.79 3.44
CA ALA A 59 -19.93 10.38 3.09
C ALA A 59 -20.00 9.53 1.81
N GLY A 60 -18.90 9.38 1.07
CA GLY A 60 -18.86 8.66 -0.20
C GLY A 60 -19.60 9.37 -1.34
N TRP A 61 -19.83 10.68 -1.23
CA TRP A 61 -20.53 11.47 -2.24
C TRP A 61 -19.65 11.86 -3.43
N LEU A 62 -18.34 11.92 -3.21
CA LEU A 62 -17.39 12.27 -4.25
C LEU A 62 -17.05 11.02 -5.07
N HIS A 63 -17.23 11.12 -6.39
CA HIS A 63 -16.77 10.07 -7.28
C HIS A 63 -15.23 9.94 -7.18
N PRO A 64 -14.65 8.72 -7.15
CA PRO A 64 -13.22 8.52 -6.91
C PRO A 64 -12.28 9.26 -7.87
N ALA A 65 -12.75 9.64 -9.05
CA ALA A 65 -11.97 10.40 -10.04
C ALA A 65 -11.81 11.90 -9.68
N VAL A 66 -12.70 12.46 -8.86
CA VAL A 66 -12.67 13.88 -8.45
C VAL A 66 -12.41 14.06 -6.97
N ASP A 67 -12.40 12.96 -6.21
CA ASP A 67 -12.13 12.96 -4.78
C ASP A 67 -10.62 13.08 -4.51
N PRO A 68 -10.15 14.24 -4.00
CA PRO A 68 -8.72 14.47 -3.80
C PRO A 68 -8.07 13.49 -2.82
N ILE A 69 -8.83 12.99 -1.84
CA ILE A 69 -8.32 12.07 -0.82
C ILE A 69 -8.16 10.67 -1.42
N HIS A 70 -9.12 10.22 -2.25
CA HIS A 70 -8.98 8.97 -3.00
C HIS A 70 -7.80 9.02 -3.98
N LEU A 71 -7.63 10.13 -4.70
CA LEU A 71 -6.53 10.33 -5.64
C LEU A 71 -5.17 10.29 -4.93
N THR A 72 -5.06 10.95 -3.78
CA THR A 72 -3.84 10.94 -2.95
C THR A 72 -3.51 9.52 -2.49
N GLY A 73 -4.50 8.78 -1.97
CA GLY A 73 -4.33 7.38 -1.59
C GLY A 73 -3.93 6.47 -2.75
N ALA A 74 -4.52 6.69 -3.94
CA ALA A 74 -4.16 5.96 -5.15
C ALA A 74 -2.71 6.25 -5.58
N GLY A 75 -2.29 7.50 -5.52
CA GLY A 75 -0.91 7.94 -5.78
C GLY A 75 0.09 7.28 -4.83
N ILE A 76 -0.15 7.32 -3.52
CA ILE A 76 0.70 6.67 -2.51
C ILE A 76 0.84 5.17 -2.79
N ARG A 77 -0.28 4.47 -3.09
CA ARG A 77 -0.25 3.05 -3.46
C ARG A 77 0.49 2.78 -4.77
N TRP A 78 0.43 3.69 -5.73
CA TRP A 78 1.17 3.56 -6.98
C TRP A 78 2.68 3.72 -6.75
N ILE A 79 3.08 4.74 -6.00
CA ILE A 79 4.47 5.03 -5.65
C ILE A 79 5.09 3.86 -4.87
N THR A 80 4.43 3.41 -3.80
CA THR A 80 4.92 2.30 -2.96
C THR A 80 5.07 1.00 -3.75
N ARG A 81 4.09 0.65 -4.60
CA ARG A 81 4.20 -0.54 -5.48
C ARG A 81 5.34 -0.40 -6.49
N ARG A 82 5.56 0.80 -7.03
CA ARG A 82 6.66 1.05 -7.96
C ARG A 82 8.04 0.91 -7.30
N PHE A 83 8.19 1.37 -6.07
CA PHE A 83 9.42 1.19 -5.30
C PHE A 83 9.61 -0.27 -4.85
N HIS A 84 8.56 -0.98 -4.42
CA HIS A 84 8.65 -2.42 -4.15
C HIS A 84 9.07 -3.22 -5.38
N ARG A 85 8.51 -2.95 -6.56
CA ARG A 85 8.96 -3.60 -7.82
C ARG A 85 10.40 -3.27 -8.21
N ARG A 86 10.96 -2.14 -7.77
CA ARG A 86 12.38 -1.81 -7.97
C ARG A 86 13.28 -2.53 -6.97
N SER A 87 12.81 -2.72 -5.73
CA SER A 87 13.53 -3.47 -4.69
C SER A 87 13.61 -4.97 -4.99
N THR A 88 12.61 -5.54 -5.68
CA THR A 88 12.63 -6.94 -6.14
C THR A 88 13.26 -7.11 -7.53
N ARG A 89 14.20 -6.25 -7.92
CA ARG A 89 15.16 -6.66 -8.97
C ARG A 89 15.88 -7.88 -8.41
N PRO A 90 15.75 -9.08 -9.01
CA PRO A 90 16.37 -10.28 -8.47
C PRO A 90 17.88 -10.00 -8.39
N ALA A 91 18.40 -9.95 -7.17
CA ALA A 91 19.82 -10.03 -6.93
C ALA A 91 20.25 -11.36 -7.57
N CYS A 92 20.93 -11.25 -8.71
CA CYS A 92 21.48 -12.35 -9.49
C CYS A 92 20.47 -13.46 -9.83
N THR A 93 20.05 -13.52 -11.10
CA THR A 93 19.63 -14.80 -11.69
C THR A 93 20.58 -15.90 -11.20
N PRO A 94 20.11 -16.97 -10.53
CA PRO A 94 20.99 -18.09 -10.22
C PRO A 94 21.58 -18.52 -11.56
N VAL A 95 22.92 -18.54 -11.61
CA VAL A 95 23.67 -19.04 -12.76
C VAL A 95 23.10 -20.41 -13.06
N ARG A 96 22.30 -20.43 -14.13
CA ARG A 96 21.70 -21.57 -14.79
C ARG A 96 22.61 -22.77 -14.62
N GLU A 97 22.16 -23.71 -13.80
CA GLU A 97 22.71 -25.04 -13.64
C GLU A 97 22.76 -25.71 -15.02
N ARG A 98 23.86 -25.46 -15.72
CA ARG A 98 24.16 -25.98 -17.04
C ARG A 98 25.34 -26.93 -16.92
N ARG A 99 25.33 -27.82 -15.93
CA ARG A 99 26.03 -29.11 -16.03
C ARG A 99 25.02 -30.20 -16.35
N ARG A 100 24.67 -30.19 -17.64
CA ARG A 100 24.13 -31.31 -18.39
C ARG A 100 24.71 -32.63 -17.87
N SER A 101 23.85 -33.47 -17.32
CA SER A 101 23.68 -34.86 -17.75
C SER A 101 24.74 -35.33 -18.76
N ARG A 102 25.85 -35.86 -18.26
CA ARG A 102 26.72 -36.75 -19.03
C ARG A 102 25.93 -38.05 -19.26
N PRO A 103 25.66 -38.47 -20.51
CA PRO A 103 25.16 -39.80 -20.76
C PRO A 103 26.23 -40.82 -20.35
N ARG A 104 25.81 -41.85 -19.61
CA ARG A 104 26.61 -43.03 -19.30
C ARG A 104 27.18 -43.61 -20.61
N ARG A 105 28.51 -43.71 -20.70
CA ARG A 105 29.19 -44.57 -21.68
C ARG A 105 30.01 -45.57 -20.88
N TRP A 106 29.43 -46.75 -20.64
CA TRP A 106 30.17 -47.93 -20.19
C TRP A 106 30.64 -48.71 -21.43
N PRO A 107 31.94 -49.06 -21.52
CA PRO A 107 32.45 -49.90 -22.59
C PRO A 107 32.08 -51.36 -22.30
N GLY A 108 31.77 -52.09 -23.36
CA GLY A 108 31.14 -53.40 -23.29
C GLY A 108 32.00 -54.55 -22.76
N SER A 109 31.31 -55.64 -22.48
CA SER A 109 31.82 -57.01 -22.57
C SER A 109 30.64 -57.99 -22.53
N GLY A 110 30.62 -58.98 -23.44
CA GLY A 110 30.12 -60.31 -23.06
C GLY A 110 28.79 -60.84 -23.61
N TRP A 111 28.67 -61.03 -24.93
CA TRP A 111 28.08 -62.22 -25.62
C TRP A 111 26.59 -62.65 -25.43
N PRO A 112 26.02 -63.42 -26.40
CA PRO A 112 24.59 -63.50 -26.68
C PRO A 112 23.93 -64.80 -26.20
N ALA A 113 22.62 -64.76 -25.97
CA ALA A 113 21.73 -65.93 -25.96
C ALA A 113 20.35 -65.42 -26.39
N ILE A 114 19.91 -65.64 -27.63
CA ILE A 114 19.13 -66.80 -28.07
C ILE A 114 18.06 -67.13 -27.05
N TRP A 115 16.79 -66.92 -27.42
CA TRP A 115 15.64 -67.83 -27.32
C TRP A 115 14.35 -67.02 -27.48
N THR A 116 13.79 -67.03 -28.69
CA THR A 116 12.34 -67.01 -28.89
C THR A 116 11.79 -68.39 -28.53
N PRO A 117 10.53 -68.49 -28.09
CA PRO A 117 9.48 -68.77 -29.07
C PRO A 117 8.18 -67.97 -28.85
N LEU A 118 7.52 -67.67 -29.97
CA LEU A 118 6.06 -67.49 -30.11
C LEU A 118 5.45 -68.87 -30.44
N PRO A 119 4.11 -69.06 -30.40
CA PRO A 119 3.03 -68.22 -29.86
C PRO A 119 2.36 -68.80 -28.60
#